data_AF-A0AAW0PB17-F1
#
_entry.id   AF-A0AAW0PB17-F1
#
_cell.length_a   1.000
_cell.length_b   1.000
_cell.length_c   1.000
_cell.angle_alpha   90.00
_cell.angle_beta   90.00
_cell.angle_gamma   90.00
#
_symmetry.space_group_name_H-M   'P 1'
#
loop_
_entity.id
_entity.type
_entity.pdbx_description
1 polymer ?
#
loop_
_entity_poly.entity_id
_entity_poly.type
_entity_poly.pdbx_seq_one_letter_code
_entity_poly.pdbx_strand_id
1 'polypeptide(L)'
;MSMVDNEGFCYLMKTMDSRYTVPSCTYFTNNVIPLLYKKASQNMDDLAKCNNLALTTDSWTSHATESYLTITEDYIVDSDWQIKSAVLQVYESHTSAHLSEELKHAAKEWKLEWPKVTISGNYR
;
A
#
# COMPACT_ATOMS: atom_id res chain seq x y z
N MET A 1 10.40 17.14 11.97
CA MET A 1 9.33 17.55 12.90
C MET A 1 8.04 16.93 12.39
N SER A 2 7.38 16.07 13.18
CA SER A 2 6.15 15.38 12.75
C SER A 2 4.93 16.29 12.93
N MET A 3 3.88 16.09 12.13
CA MET A 3 2.62 16.85 12.25
C MET A 3 2.02 16.73 13.65
N VAL A 4 2.14 15.56 14.28
CA VAL A 4 1.60 15.29 15.62
C VAL A 4 2.37 15.98 16.75
N ASP A 5 3.58 16.48 16.47
CA ASP A 5 4.39 17.27 17.41
C ASP A 5 4.27 18.78 17.13
N ASN A 6 3.54 19.16 16.07
CA ASN A 6 3.37 20.57 15.71
C ASN A 6 2.40 21.26 16.67
N GLU A 7 2.85 22.34 17.30
CA GLU A 7 2.07 23.08 18.29
C GLU A 7 0.74 23.62 17.72
N GLY A 8 0.74 24.11 16.48
CA GLY A 8 -0.46 24.61 15.81
C GLY A 8 -1.48 23.50 15.56
N PHE A 9 -1.02 22.33 15.12
CA PHE A 9 -1.87 21.16 14.94
C PHE A 9 -2.45 20.67 16.28
N CYS A 10 -1.61 20.59 17.32
CA CYS A 10 -2.05 20.21 18.67
C CYS A 10 -3.07 21.19 19.25
N TYR A 11 -2.89 22.50 19.02
CA TYR A 11 -3.84 23.53 19.43
C TYR A 11 -5.18 23.37 18.69
N LEU A 12 -5.15 23.15 17.38
CA LEU A 12 -6.35 22.91 16.59
C LEU A 12 -7.13 21.70 17.11
N MET A 13 -6.45 20.57 17.34
CA MET A 13 -7.10 19.34 17.84
C MET A 13 -7.75 19.55 19.20
N LYS A 14 -7.07 20.23 20.14
CA LYS A 14 -7.63 20.58 21.45
C LYS A 14 -8.83 21.53 21.35
N THR A 15 -8.83 22.42 20.35
CA THR A 15 -9.95 23.34 20.12
C THR A 15 -11.18 22.60 19.59
N MET A 16 -10.99 21.60 18.73
CA MET A 16 -12.09 20.78 18.19
C MET A 16 -12.67 19.80 19.21
N ASP A 17 -11.84 19.08 19.96
CA ASP A 17 -12.26 18.28 21.11
C ASP A 17 -11.17 18.33 22.19
N SER A 18 -11.46 19.06 23.27
CA SER A 18 -10.54 19.25 24.40
C SER A 18 -10.15 17.95 25.13
N ARG A 19 -10.92 16.86 24.97
CA ARG A 19 -10.63 15.56 25.58
C ARG A 19 -9.71 14.71 24.72
N TYR A 20 -9.56 15.05 23.44
CA TYR A 20 -8.71 14.29 22.53
C TYR A 20 -7.24 14.64 22.76
N THR A 21 -6.45 13.63 23.12
CA THR A 21 -4.99 13.77 23.24
C THR A 21 -4.35 13.24 21.97
N VAL A 22 -3.62 14.09 21.26
CA VAL A 22 -2.90 13.70 20.04
C VAL A 22 -1.85 12.65 20.41
N PRO A 23 -1.90 11.43 19.85
CA PRO A 23 -0.89 10.41 20.12
C PRO A 23 0.47 10.81 19.55
N SER A 24 1.54 10.37 20.21
CA SER A 24 2.90 10.67 19.76
C SER A 24 3.24 9.96 18.45
N CYS A 25 4.21 10.49 17.71
CA CYS A 25 4.69 9.85 16.49
C CYS A 25 5.16 8.40 16.74
N THR A 26 5.82 8.15 17.87
CA THR A 26 6.23 6.82 18.31
C THR A 26 5.04 5.88 18.53
N TYR A 27 3.91 6.39 19.04
CA TYR A 27 2.70 5.58 19.18
C TYR A 27 2.16 5.15 17.81
N PHE A 28 2.14 6.06 16.82
CA PHE A 28 1.76 5.72 15.45
C PHE A 28 2.69 4.65 14.86
N THR A 29 4.00 4.84 14.95
CA THR A 29 5.00 3.90 14.42
C THR A 29 4.87 2.51 15.04
N ASN A 30 4.67 2.41 16.36
CA ASN A 30 4.74 1.14 17.06
C ASN A 30 3.38 0.43 17.18
N ASN A 31 2.26 1.14 17.02
CA ASN A 31 0.93 0.56 17.25
C ASN A 31 0.01 0.72 16.02
N VAL A 32 -0.15 1.96 15.54
CA VAL A 32 -1.14 2.26 14.50
C VAL A 32 -0.68 1.71 13.14
N ILE A 33 0.57 1.94 12.74
CA ILE A 33 1.10 1.47 11.46
C ILE A 33 1.08 -0.07 11.40
N PRO A 34 1.59 -0.83 12.40
CA PRO A 34 1.48 -2.29 12.38
C PRO A 34 0.04 -2.80 12.33
N LEU A 35 -0.88 -2.13 13.03
CA LEU A 35 -2.31 -2.50 13.02
C LEU A 35 -2.95 -2.25 11.65
N LEU A 36 -2.66 -1.11 11.02
CA LEU A 36 -3.13 -0.80 9.67
C LEU A 36 -2.55 -1.78 8.65
N TYR A 37 -1.26 -2.12 8.76
CA TYR A 37 -0.62 -3.12 7.91
C TYR A 37 -1.28 -4.49 8.06
N LYS A 38 -1.53 -4.94 9.30
CA LYS A 38 -2.23 -6.20 9.55
C LYS A 38 -3.64 -6.20 8.97
N LYS A 39 -4.37 -5.09 9.09
CA LYS A 39 -5.71 -4.93 8.52
C LYS A 39 -5.69 -4.96 6.98
N ALA A 40 -4.70 -4.33 6.37
CA ALA A 40 -4.51 -4.38 4.92
C ALA A 40 -4.17 -5.81 4.47
N SER A 41 -3.30 -6.51 5.18
CA SER A 41 -2.93 -7.91 4.89
C SER A 41 -4.12 -8.87 5.02
N GLN A 42 -5.06 -8.64 5.95
CA GLN A 42 -6.28 -9.45 6.04
C GLN A 42 -7.18 -9.34 4.80
N ASN A 43 -7.22 -8.18 4.14
CA ASN A 43 -7.97 -8.02 2.89
C ASN A 43 -7.38 -8.88 1.75
N MET A 44 -6.17 -9.40 1.91
CA MET A 44 -5.50 -10.24 0.91
C MET A 44 -5.90 -11.70 1.00
N ASP A 45 -6.37 -12.18 2.16
CA ASP A 45 -7.00 -13.50 2.26
C ASP A 45 -8.29 -13.57 1.43
N ASP A 46 -8.95 -12.43 1.21
CA ASP A 46 -10.10 -12.32 0.32
C ASP A 46 -9.70 -12.29 -1.16
N LEU A 47 -8.49 -11.80 -1.45
CA LEU A 47 -7.93 -11.82 -2.80
C LEU A 47 -7.66 -13.25 -3.30
N ALA A 48 -7.19 -14.14 -2.42
CA ALA A 48 -6.99 -15.55 -2.75
C ALA A 48 -8.29 -16.26 -3.20
N LYS A 49 -9.45 -15.72 -2.82
CA LYS A 49 -10.77 -16.24 -3.21
C LYS A 49 -11.26 -15.65 -4.54
N CYS A 50 -10.62 -14.60 -5.05
CA CYS A 50 -11.03 -13.93 -6.28
C CYS A 50 -10.64 -14.75 -7.52
N ASN A 51 -11.56 -14.83 -8.48
CA ASN A 51 -11.34 -15.60 -9.70
C ASN A 51 -10.47 -14.85 -10.73
N ASN A 52 -10.56 -13.51 -10.75
CA ASN A 52 -9.86 -12.66 -11.71
C ASN A 52 -9.05 -11.59 -10.96
N LEU A 53 -7.75 -11.56 -11.24
CA LEU A 53 -6.80 -10.62 -10.64
C LEU A 53 -5.98 -9.95 -11.74
N ALA A 54 -5.94 -8.63 -11.77
CA ALA A 54 -4.98 -7.88 -12.57
C ALA A 54 -3.89 -7.34 -11.66
N LEU A 55 -2.63 -7.46 -12.08
CA LEU A 55 -1.52 -6.77 -11.43
C LEU A 55 -1.08 -5.63 -12.33
N THR A 56 -0.99 -4.44 -11.76
CA THR A 56 -0.51 -3.26 -12.45
C THR A 56 0.78 -2.79 -11.79
N THR A 57 1.70 -2.29 -12.61
CA THR A 57 2.94 -1.72 -12.12
C THR A 57 3.04 -0.28 -12.58
N ASP A 58 3.30 0.62 -11.64
CA ASP A 58 3.47 2.04 -11.89
C ASP A 58 4.85 2.50 -11.41
N SER A 59 5.58 3.20 -12.28
CA SER A 59 6.90 3.75 -11.97
C SER A 59 6.78 5.26 -11.82
N TRP A 60 7.26 5.81 -10.71
CA TRP A 60 7.16 7.23 -10.41
C TRP A 60 8.43 7.75 -9.73
N THR A 61 8.74 9.03 -9.93
CA THR A 61 9.88 9.70 -9.28
C THR A 61 9.38 10.66 -8.22
N SER A 62 9.92 10.57 -7.01
CA SER A 62 9.57 11.45 -5.90
C SER A 62 10.09 12.87 -6.12
N HIS A 63 9.60 13.81 -5.34
CA HIS A 63 10.16 15.17 -5.28
C HIS A 63 11.63 15.19 -4.82
N ALA A 64 12.09 14.15 -4.14
CA ALA A 64 13.49 13.96 -3.74
C ALA A 64 14.35 13.36 -4.87
N THR A 65 13.81 13.25 -6.11
CA THR A 65 14.47 12.65 -7.28
C THR A 65 14.78 11.15 -7.15
N GLU A 66 14.11 10.48 -6.21
CA GLU A 66 14.21 9.03 -6.01
C GLU A 66 13.14 8.35 -6.84
N SER A 67 13.53 7.37 -7.65
CA SER A 67 12.59 6.62 -8.48
C SER A 67 12.05 5.42 -7.72
N TYR A 68 10.76 5.14 -7.89
CA TYR A 68 10.02 4.07 -7.24
C TYR A 68 9.22 3.27 -8.25
N LEU A 69 9.06 1.98 -7.98
CA LEU A 69 8.15 1.08 -8.67
C LEU A 69 7.11 0.58 -7.68
N THR A 70 5.84 0.80 -7.98
CA THR A 70 4.71 0.32 -7.19
C THR A 70 4.03 -0.82 -7.92
N ILE A 71 3.81 -1.93 -7.22
CA ILE A 71 2.98 -3.05 -7.68
C ILE A 71 1.63 -2.90 -7.00
N THR A 72 0.59 -2.76 -7.80
CA THR A 72 -0.80 -2.65 -7.38
C THR A 72 -1.56 -3.86 -7.89
N GLU A 73 -2.46 -4.37 -7.08
CA GLU A 73 -3.42 -5.39 -7.49
C GLU A 73 -4.79 -4.78 -7.67
N ASP A 74 -5.42 -5.10 -8.79
CA ASP A 74 -6.77 -4.69 -9.12
C ASP A 74 -7.61 -5.96 -9.31
N TYR A 75 -8.66 -6.12 -8.53
CA TYR A 75 -9.51 -7.32 -8.56
C TYR A 75 -10.98 -6.96 -8.50
N ILE A 76 -11.79 -7.81 -9.11
CA ILE A 76 -13.25 -7.69 -9.03
C ILE A 76 -13.73 -8.57 -7.88
N VAL A 77 -14.43 -7.97 -6.93
CA VAL A 77 -15.17 -8.72 -5.92
C VAL A 77 -16.54 -9.08 -6.50
N ASP A 78 -16.94 -10.34 -6.33
CA ASP A 78 -18.16 -11.00 -6.84
C ASP A 78 -19.42 -10.11 -6.94
N SER A 79 -20.33 -10.49 -7.86
CA SER A 79 -21.71 -10.02 -8.15
C SER A 79 -21.97 -8.51 -8.33
N ASP A 80 -21.32 -7.64 -7.57
CA ASP A 80 -21.55 -6.18 -7.57
C ASP A 80 -20.64 -5.42 -8.54
N TRP A 81 -19.80 -6.16 -9.30
CA TRP A 81 -18.84 -5.64 -10.30
C TRP A 81 -17.96 -4.50 -9.76
N GLN A 82 -17.65 -4.55 -8.46
CA GLN A 82 -16.81 -3.53 -7.81
C GLN A 82 -15.34 -3.90 -7.98
N ILE A 83 -14.58 -3.01 -8.61
CA ILE A 83 -13.13 -3.10 -8.68
C ILE A 83 -12.56 -2.60 -7.35
N LYS A 84 -11.77 -3.44 -6.70
CA LYS A 84 -10.94 -3.05 -5.56
C LYS A 84 -9.49 -3.01 -6.00
N SER A 85 -8.77 -2.03 -5.48
CA SER A 85 -7.36 -1.82 -5.74
C SER A 85 -6.58 -1.80 -4.42
N ALA A 86 -5.46 -2.50 -4.36
CA ALA A 86 -4.58 -2.49 -3.20
C ALA A 86 -3.11 -2.44 -3.64
N VAL A 87 -2.30 -1.65 -2.97
CA VAL A 87 -0.85 -1.64 -3.21
C VAL A 87 -0.25 -2.84 -2.49
N LEU A 88 0.36 -3.73 -3.26
CA LEU A 88 1.10 -4.88 -2.75
C LEU A 88 2.45 -4.45 -2.19
N GLN A 89 3.21 -3.71 -3.00
CA GLN A 89 4.61 -3.44 -2.70
C GLN A 89 5.12 -2.21 -3.43
N VAL A 90 6.07 -1.51 -2.81
CA VAL A 90 6.80 -0.39 -3.40
C VAL A 90 8.29 -0.67 -3.30
N TYR A 91 9.01 -0.51 -4.40
CA TYR A 91 10.45 -0.70 -4.51
C TYR A 91 11.12 0.59 -4.95
N GLU A 92 12.35 0.82 -4.52
CA GLU A 92 13.19 1.84 -5.12
C GLU A 92 13.74 1.33 -6.47
N SER A 93 13.64 2.16 -7.51
CA SER A 93 13.94 1.79 -8.90
C SER A 93 15.43 1.50 -9.15
N HIS A 94 16.33 1.98 -8.29
CA HIS A 94 17.73 1.55 -8.34
C HIS A 94 17.90 0.04 -8.06
N THR A 95 16.96 -0.56 -7.32
CA THR A 95 16.91 -2.01 -7.04
C THR A 95 16.05 -2.76 -8.06
N SER A 96 15.23 -2.06 -8.86
CA SER A 96 14.28 -2.66 -9.80
C SER A 96 14.90 -3.18 -11.11
N ALA A 97 16.22 -3.35 -11.19
CA ALA A 97 16.91 -3.91 -12.36
C ALA A 97 16.38 -5.32 -12.74
N HIS A 98 15.75 -6.02 -11.79
CA HIS A 98 15.12 -7.32 -11.98
C HIS A 98 13.61 -7.29 -11.71
N LEU A 99 12.85 -6.40 -12.37
CA LEU A 99 11.37 -6.31 -12.27
C LEU A 99 10.66 -7.67 -12.27
N SER A 100 11.09 -8.58 -13.15
CA SER A 100 10.49 -9.91 -13.27
C SER A 100 10.75 -10.80 -12.07
N GLU A 101 11.87 -10.61 -11.36
CA GLU A 101 12.21 -11.33 -10.14
C GLU A 101 11.46 -10.76 -8.94
N GLU A 102 11.36 -9.43 -8.86
CA GLU A 102 10.56 -8.75 -7.83
C GLU A 102 9.07 -9.07 -7.95
N LEU A 103 8.52 -9.09 -9.17
CA LEU A 103 7.15 -9.53 -9.40
C LEU A 103 6.92 -10.99 -8.99
N LYS A 104 7.90 -11.87 -9.23
CA LYS A 104 7.83 -13.27 -8.77
C LYS A 104 7.96 -13.37 -7.25
N HIS A 105 8.82 -12.56 -6.64
CA HIS A 105 8.99 -12.50 -5.19
C HIS A 105 7.70 -12.02 -4.53
N ALA A 106 7.15 -10.89 -4.98
CA ALA A 106 5.86 -10.37 -4.55
C ALA A 106 4.77 -11.44 -4.75
N ALA A 107 4.62 -12.02 -5.94
CA ALA A 107 3.61 -13.06 -6.17
C ALA A 107 3.75 -14.25 -5.20
N LYS A 108 4.98 -14.65 -4.86
CA LYS A 108 5.24 -15.72 -3.89
C LYS A 108 4.93 -15.30 -2.45
N GLU A 109 5.35 -14.10 -2.05
CA GLU A 109 5.11 -13.51 -0.74
C GLU A 109 3.61 -13.38 -0.46
N TRP A 110 2.87 -12.93 -1.48
CA TRP A 110 1.42 -12.72 -1.44
C TRP A 110 0.60 -13.95 -1.81
N LYS A 111 1.24 -15.12 -2.00
CA LYS A 111 0.60 -16.42 -2.30
C LYS A 111 -0.35 -16.38 -3.51
N LEU A 112 -0.03 -15.60 -4.53
CA LEU A 112 -0.82 -15.48 -5.75
C LEU A 112 -0.59 -16.68 -6.66
N GLU A 113 -1.66 -17.39 -7.05
CA GLU A 113 -1.58 -18.50 -8.00
C GLU A 113 -1.44 -17.99 -9.45
N TRP A 114 -0.29 -18.25 -10.07
CA TRP A 114 -0.11 -18.15 -11.52
C TRP A 114 -0.93 -19.27 -12.19
N PRO A 115 -1.80 -19.00 -13.19
CA PRO A 115 -1.68 -17.98 -14.24
C PRO A 115 -2.81 -16.92 -14.24
N LYS A 116 -3.43 -16.63 -13.09
CA LYS A 116 -4.59 -15.69 -13.01
C LYS A 116 -4.23 -14.21 -13.16
N VAL A 117 -2.97 -13.86 -13.41
CA VAL A 117 -2.43 -12.51 -13.33
C VAL A 117 -2.22 -11.92 -14.72
N THR A 118 -2.94 -10.84 -15.04
CA THR A 118 -2.61 -9.98 -16.20
C THR A 118 -1.71 -8.84 -15.73
N ILE A 119 -0.50 -8.72 -16.26
CA ILE A 119 0.44 -7.64 -15.93
C ILE A 119 0.31 -6.52 -16.97
N SER A 120 -0.15 -5.33 -16.56
CA SER A 120 -0.10 -4.14 -17.40
C SER A 120 0.85 -3.10 -16.81
N GLY A 121 1.89 -2.73 -17.56
CA GLY A 121 2.84 -1.68 -17.17
C GLY A 121 2.49 -0.36 -17.85
N ASN A 122 2.36 0.71 -17.07
CA ASN A 122 2.34 2.08 -17.60
C ASN A 122 3.78 2.58 -17.66
N TYR A 123 4.41 2.49 -18.83
CA TYR A 123 5.68 3.16 -19.08
C TYR A 123 5.36 4.61 -19.45
N ARG A 124 5.59 5.54 -18.50
CA ARG A 124 5.66 6.98 -18.78
C ARG A 124 7.09 7.41 -18.95
#